data_AF-A0A1F8SV59-F1
#
_entry.id   AF-A0A1F8SV59-F1
#
_cell.length_a   1.000
_cell.length_b   1.000
_cell.length_c   1.000
_cell.angle_alpha   90.00
_cell.angle_beta   90.00
_cell.angle_gamma   90.00
#
_symmetry.space_group_name_H-M   'P 1'
#
loop_
_entity.id
_entity.type
_entity.pdbx_description
1 polymer ?
#
loop_
_entity_poly.entity_id
_entity_poly.type
_entity_poly.pdbx_seq_one_letter_code
_entity_poly.pdbx_strand_id
1 'polypeptide(L)'
;MPTIKIPSPLRYYTNSLAEVQVRGETVTEAMDDFIAQYPALRQHLFNGKGELRPFVNLYLDKEDIRHLHGLDTPLKEGDRLMIVPSIAGGTGEVDHSALRTNQTFIIGLNLVAFILDATWLAALVAFLMAVGTALKIPAFGFIYRRGLKPLGWVKPDLRKDNPEPHRFAQGFGAVVLVGGVLALSAGATALGWALVWLVIALAALNLFAGFCAGCAVYYWLNRLDVPGFVKAPPEGTFPGMRPK
;
A
#
# COMPACT_ATOMS: atom_id res chain seq x y z
N MET A 1 20.20 10.73 35.42
CA MET A 1 18.83 10.90 34.86
C MET A 1 18.59 9.88 33.74
N PRO A 2 17.36 9.38 33.52
CA PRO A 2 17.05 8.55 32.37
C PRO A 2 17.16 9.35 31.05
N THR A 3 17.30 8.63 29.94
CA THR A 3 17.44 9.23 28.61
C THR A 3 16.42 8.66 27.63
N ILE A 4 15.89 9.51 26.76
CA ILE A 4 15.02 9.11 25.66
C ILE A 4 15.81 9.15 24.36
N LYS A 5 15.91 8.01 23.68
CA LYS A 5 16.53 7.89 22.37
C LYS A 5 15.53 8.26 21.27
N ILE A 6 15.92 9.23 20.44
CA ILE A 6 15.06 9.84 19.42
C ILE A 6 15.30 9.18 18.05
N PRO A 7 14.27 8.60 17.43
CA PRO A 7 14.35 7.99 16.11
C PRO A 7 14.54 9.10 15.05
N SER A 8 15.25 8.78 13.96
CA SER A 8 15.62 9.75 12.92
C SER A 8 14.47 10.65 12.44
N PRO A 9 13.23 10.16 12.20
CA PRO A 9 12.12 11.01 11.76
C PRO A 9 11.68 12.07 12.77
N LEU A 10 11.90 11.84 14.08
CA LEU A 10 11.49 12.77 15.13
C LEU A 10 12.59 13.77 15.50
N ARG A 11 13.82 13.56 15.03
CA ARG A 11 14.97 14.42 15.37
C ARG A 11 14.80 15.86 14.90
N TYR A 12 13.99 16.09 13.87
CA TYR A 12 13.62 17.45 13.43
C TYR A 12 13.02 18.28 14.57
N TYR A 13 12.22 17.66 15.45
CA TYR A 13 11.57 18.34 16.56
C TYR A 13 12.46 18.51 17.79
N THR A 14 13.58 17.79 17.85
CA THR A 14 14.54 17.80 18.97
C THR A 14 15.85 18.50 18.62
N ASN A 15 15.84 19.46 17.70
CA ASN A 15 17.05 20.17 17.23
C ASN A 15 18.16 19.22 16.76
N SER A 16 17.79 18.13 16.09
CA SER A 16 18.67 17.05 15.61
C SER A 16 19.34 16.20 16.71
N LEU A 17 18.94 16.35 17.99
CA LEU A 17 19.46 15.53 19.08
C LEU A 17 19.00 14.07 18.95
N ALA A 18 19.95 13.14 19.09
CA ALA A 18 19.70 11.70 19.05
C ALA A 18 19.23 11.14 20.40
N GLU A 19 19.54 11.82 21.49
CA GLU A 19 19.18 11.46 22.85
C GLU A 19 18.80 12.74 23.62
N VAL A 20 17.79 12.64 24.47
CA VAL A 20 17.31 13.74 25.32
C VAL A 20 17.27 13.24 26.76
N GLN A 21 17.82 14.03 27.68
CA GLN A 21 17.70 13.73 29.11
C GLN A 21 16.34 14.19 29.63
N VAL A 22 15.72 13.34 30.45
CA VAL A 22 14.39 13.59 31.00
C VAL A 22 14.35 13.31 32.50
N ARG A 23 13.38 13.90 33.18
CA ARG A 23 13.12 13.69 34.60
C ARG A 23 11.88 12.82 34.78
N GLY A 24 11.91 11.94 35.77
CA GLY A 24 10.79 11.07 36.12
C GLY A 24 11.26 9.71 36.64
N GLU A 25 10.46 9.14 37.53
CA GLU A 25 10.64 7.80 38.09
C GLU A 25 9.83 6.75 37.33
N THR A 26 8.96 7.17 36.40
CA THR A 26 8.14 6.30 35.54
C THR A 26 8.18 6.74 34.09
N VAL A 27 7.79 5.85 33.17
CA VAL A 27 7.68 6.18 31.74
C VAL A 27 6.69 7.33 31.51
N THR A 28 5.56 7.40 32.24
CA THR A 28 4.63 8.54 32.19
C THR A 28 5.34 9.86 32.48
N GLU A 29 6.03 9.95 33.61
CA GLU A 29 6.70 11.17 34.05
C GLU A 29 7.81 11.59 33.08
N ALA A 30 8.61 10.63 32.60
CA ALA A 30 9.65 10.86 31.61
C ALA A 30 9.09 11.38 30.28
N MET A 31 7.95 10.85 29.84
CA MET A 31 7.28 11.30 28.62
C MET A 31 6.63 12.67 28.80
N ASP A 32 6.08 12.98 29.96
CA ASP A 32 5.51 14.29 30.26
C ASP A 32 6.60 15.38 30.29
N ASP A 33 7.75 15.11 30.93
CA ASP A 33 8.91 16.01 30.91
C ASP A 33 9.45 16.18 29.48
N PHE A 34 9.52 15.09 28.70
CA PHE A 34 9.91 15.15 27.29
C PHE A 34 9.00 16.04 26.44
N ILE A 35 7.68 15.94 26.63
CA ILE A 35 6.71 16.77 25.92
C ILE A 35 6.75 18.22 26.41
N ALA A 36 7.02 18.47 27.69
CA ALA A 36 7.21 19.82 28.22
C ALA A 36 8.43 20.50 27.58
N GLN A 37 9.52 19.75 27.37
CA GLN A 37 10.70 20.24 26.67
C GLN A 37 10.45 20.44 25.16
N TYR A 38 9.65 19.57 24.52
CA TYR A 38 9.38 19.60 23.08
C TYR A 38 7.87 19.51 22.75
N PRO A 39 7.09 20.60 22.94
CA PRO A 39 5.62 20.57 22.83
C PRO A 39 5.10 20.14 21.46
N ALA A 40 5.84 20.44 20.39
CA ALA A 40 5.47 20.06 19.03
C ALA A 40 5.38 18.54 18.82
N LEU A 41 6.05 17.72 19.64
CA LEU A 41 5.98 16.26 19.56
C LEU A 41 4.67 15.68 20.10
N ARG A 42 3.89 16.43 20.89
CA ARG A 42 2.67 15.93 21.53
C ARG A 42 1.69 15.40 20.50
N GLN A 43 1.46 16.14 19.42
CA GLN A 43 0.54 15.74 18.35
C GLN A 43 0.99 14.47 17.59
N HIS A 44 2.30 14.19 17.59
CA HIS A 44 2.90 13.04 16.91
C HIS A 44 2.91 11.79 17.79
N LEU A 45 3.05 11.95 19.10
CA LEU A 45 3.19 10.85 20.05
C LEU A 45 1.88 10.46 20.75
N PHE A 46 0.99 11.43 20.98
CA PHE A 46 -0.26 11.26 21.72
C PHE A 46 -1.48 11.57 20.85
N ASN A 47 -2.62 10.94 21.20
CA ASN A 47 -3.92 11.23 20.62
C ASN A 47 -4.64 12.38 21.36
N GLY A 48 -5.82 12.78 20.90
CA GLY A 48 -6.61 13.84 21.54
C GLY A 48 -7.13 13.51 22.95
N LYS A 49 -7.04 12.25 23.39
CA LYS A 49 -7.40 11.81 24.74
C LYS A 49 -6.20 11.77 25.71
N GLY A 50 -5.00 12.11 25.23
CA GLY A 50 -3.78 12.06 26.03
C GLY A 50 -3.14 10.67 26.12
N GLU A 51 -3.58 9.71 25.31
CA GLU A 51 -3.00 8.36 25.27
C GLU A 51 -1.92 8.27 24.18
N LEU A 52 -0.90 7.43 24.38
CA LEU A 52 0.08 7.13 23.34
C LEU A 52 -0.61 6.58 22.10
N ARG A 53 -0.21 7.06 20.92
CA ARG A 53 -0.75 6.56 19.67
C ARG A 53 -0.35 5.09 19.46
N PRO A 54 -1.22 4.24 18.86
CA PRO A 54 -0.94 2.81 18.71
C PRO A 54 0.36 2.49 17.96
N PHE A 55 0.78 3.37 17.05
CA PHE A 55 1.99 3.22 16.26
C PHE A 55 3.27 3.73 16.97
N VAL A 56 3.19 4.17 18.23
CA VAL A 56 4.36 4.56 19.01
C VAL A 56 4.64 3.43 20.00
N ASN A 57 5.75 2.74 19.82
CA ASN A 57 6.23 1.73 20.77
C ASN A 57 7.37 2.34 21.57
N LEU A 58 7.38 2.05 22.86
CA LEU A 58 8.42 2.45 23.78
C LEU A 58 9.12 1.21 24.30
N TYR A 59 10.44 1.23 24.29
CA TYR A 59 11.28 0.15 24.78
C TYR A 59 12.15 0.66 25.91
N LEU A 60 12.13 -0.01 27.06
CA LEU A 60 13.13 0.19 28.09
C LEU A 60 14.29 -0.75 27.79
N ASP A 61 15.43 -0.18 27.39
CA ASP A 61 16.57 -0.89 26.81
C ASP A 61 16.22 -1.75 25.58
N LYS A 62 15.83 -3.02 25.82
CA LYS A 62 15.49 -4.01 24.79
C LYS A 62 14.08 -4.58 24.93
N GLU A 63 13.35 -4.21 25.98
CA GLU A 63 12.04 -4.78 26.29
C GLU A 63 10.94 -3.76 26.04
N ASP A 64 9.88 -4.17 25.33
CA ASP A 64 8.71 -3.33 25.09
C ASP A 64 7.98 -3.11 26.43
N ILE A 65 7.70 -1.86 26.77
CA ILE A 65 7.03 -1.52 28.04
C ILE A 65 5.67 -2.20 28.19
N ARG A 66 5.02 -2.62 27.09
CA ARG A 66 3.75 -3.37 27.12
C ARG A 66 3.89 -4.76 27.74
N HIS A 67 5.09 -5.32 27.74
CA HIS A 67 5.40 -6.57 28.44
C HIS A 67 5.87 -6.33 29.90
N LEU A 68 6.07 -5.06 30.27
CA LEU A 68 6.38 -4.60 31.62
C LEU A 68 5.11 -4.06 32.29
N HIS A 69 5.15 -2.83 32.82
CA HIS A 69 4.01 -2.17 33.46
C HIS A 69 3.42 -1.04 32.59
N GLY A 70 3.64 -1.10 31.27
CA GLY A 70 3.19 -0.06 30.35
C GLY A 70 3.79 1.30 30.70
N LEU A 71 2.96 2.34 30.72
CA LEU A 71 3.35 3.70 31.07
C LEU A 71 3.78 3.85 32.55
N ASP A 72 3.35 2.93 33.42
CA ASP A 72 3.73 2.89 34.83
C ASP A 72 5.04 2.13 35.06
N THR A 73 5.75 1.74 33.99
CA THR A 73 7.07 1.09 34.10
C THR A 73 8.04 2.01 34.83
N PRO A 74 8.65 1.55 35.95
CA PRO A 74 9.59 2.36 36.71
C PRO A 74 10.89 2.54 35.92
N LEU A 75 11.45 3.75 36.00
CA LEU A 75 12.71 4.15 35.39
C LEU A 75 13.75 4.44 36.46
N LYS A 76 14.97 3.95 36.25
CA LYS A 76 16.12 4.19 37.10
C LYS A 76 17.09 5.16 36.46
N GLU A 77 18.04 5.61 37.28
CA GLU A 77 19.11 6.43 36.77
C GLU A 77 19.98 5.67 35.76
N GLY A 78 20.16 6.22 34.56
CA GLY A 78 20.94 5.61 33.49
C GLY A 78 20.11 4.77 32.51
N ASP A 79 18.82 4.57 32.80
CA ASP A 79 17.92 3.84 31.90
C ASP A 79 17.74 4.56 30.56
N ARG A 80 17.57 3.76 29.51
CA ARG A 80 17.37 4.23 28.14
C ARG A 80 15.99 3.83 27.64
N LEU A 81 15.12 4.82 27.52
CA LEU A 81 13.82 4.67 26.88
C LEU A 81 13.99 4.97 25.38
N MET A 82 13.62 4.03 24.52
CA MET A 82 13.72 4.20 23.08
C MET A 82 12.34 4.34 22.46
N ILE A 83 12.13 5.45 21.74
CA ILE A 83 10.94 5.64 20.92
C ILE A 83 11.18 4.92 19.60
N VAL A 84 10.48 3.81 19.41
CA VAL A 84 10.44 3.10 18.14
C VAL A 84 9.13 3.46 17.47
N PRO A 85 9.14 4.26 16.39
CA PRO A 85 7.96 4.39 15.59
C PRO A 85 7.69 2.99 15.04
N SER A 86 6.48 2.48 15.27
CA SER A 86 5.93 1.44 14.40
C SER A 86 5.84 2.07 13.03
N ILE A 87 6.94 2.00 12.28
CA ILE A 87 6.86 2.04 10.85
C ILE A 87 6.02 0.80 10.57
N ALA A 88 4.74 0.99 10.26
CA ALA A 88 3.99 0.05 9.47
C ALA A 88 4.69 0.01 8.09
N GLY A 89 5.90 -0.53 8.08
CA GLY A 89 6.84 -0.61 6.97
C GLY A 89 6.55 -1.85 6.14
N GLY A 90 5.34 -2.40 6.25
CA GLY A 90 4.77 -3.17 5.17
C GLY A 90 4.44 -2.23 4.01
N THR A 91 5.47 -1.68 3.35
CA THR A 91 5.38 -1.63 1.88
C THR A 91 5.13 -3.08 1.51
N GLY A 92 3.88 -3.43 1.19
CA GLY A 92 3.54 -4.81 0.87
C GLY A 92 4.45 -5.23 -0.28
N GLU A 93 5.29 -6.24 -0.09
CA GLU A 93 6.04 -6.72 -1.22
C GLU A 93 5.03 -7.23 -2.26
N VAL A 94 5.04 -6.62 -3.44
CA VAL A 94 4.17 -7.01 -4.53
C VAL A 94 5.01 -7.77 -5.53
N ASP A 95 4.53 -8.95 -5.89
CA ASP A 95 5.14 -9.77 -6.94
C ASP A 95 4.72 -9.22 -8.32
N HIS A 96 5.60 -8.45 -8.95
CA HIS A 96 5.34 -7.85 -10.26
C HIS A 96 5.23 -8.90 -11.36
N SER A 97 5.80 -10.10 -11.19
CA SER A 97 5.61 -11.21 -12.13
C SER A 97 4.16 -11.70 -12.12
N ALA A 98 3.49 -11.70 -10.96
CA ALA A 98 2.07 -12.01 -10.87
C ALA A 98 1.21 -10.95 -11.59
N LEU A 99 1.55 -9.67 -11.45
CA LEU A 99 0.86 -8.55 -12.12
C LEU A 99 1.03 -8.60 -13.64
N ARG A 100 2.25 -8.84 -14.13
CA ARG A 100 2.53 -8.98 -15.58
C ARG A 100 1.81 -10.17 -16.18
N THR A 101 1.77 -11.30 -15.45
CA THR A 101 0.99 -12.47 -15.87
C THR A 101 -0.48 -12.09 -16.00
N ASN A 102 -1.05 -11.43 -15.00
CA ASN A 102 -2.44 -10.99 -15.03
C ASN A 102 -2.75 -10.09 -16.23
N GLN A 103 -1.89 -9.10 -16.52
CA GLN A 103 -2.01 -8.21 -17.67
C GLN A 103 -1.91 -8.96 -18.99
N THR A 104 -0.98 -9.90 -19.11
CA THR A 104 -0.80 -10.71 -20.32
C THR A 104 -2.06 -11.50 -20.66
N PHE A 105 -2.69 -12.12 -19.67
CA PHE A 105 -3.96 -12.85 -19.87
C PHE A 105 -5.12 -11.90 -20.21
N ILE A 106 -5.24 -10.76 -19.53
CA ILE A 106 -6.29 -9.77 -19.83
C ILE A 106 -6.15 -9.27 -21.28
N ILE A 107 -4.94 -8.89 -21.69
CA ILE A 107 -4.66 -8.40 -23.05
C ILE A 107 -4.94 -9.51 -24.07
N GLY A 108 -4.35 -10.70 -23.88
CA GLY A 108 -4.48 -11.80 -24.83
C GLY A 108 -5.92 -12.26 -25.02
N LEU A 109 -6.67 -12.45 -23.93
CA LEU A 109 -8.07 -12.91 -24.01
C LEU A 109 -8.99 -11.86 -24.63
N ASN A 110 -8.80 -10.57 -24.36
CA ASN A 110 -9.60 -9.52 -24.99
C ASN A 110 -9.24 -9.31 -26.48
N LEU A 111 -7.98 -9.49 -26.86
CA LEU A 111 -7.59 -9.50 -28.28
C LEU A 111 -8.26 -10.67 -29.02
N VAL A 112 -8.26 -11.87 -28.43
CA VAL A 112 -8.97 -13.02 -28.98
C VAL A 112 -10.48 -12.76 -29.04
N ALA A 113 -11.04 -12.13 -28.00
CA ALA A 113 -12.45 -11.75 -27.98
C ALA A 113 -12.78 -10.83 -29.16
N PHE A 114 -11.94 -9.82 -29.43
CA PHE A 114 -12.13 -8.91 -30.56
C PHE A 114 -11.98 -9.60 -31.91
N ILE A 115 -10.91 -10.37 -32.12
CA ILE A 115 -10.62 -11.03 -33.42
C ILE A 115 -11.73 -12.02 -33.80
N LEU A 116 -12.29 -12.73 -32.82
CA LEU A 116 -13.33 -13.73 -33.03
C LEU A 116 -14.76 -13.18 -32.87
N ASP A 117 -14.90 -11.86 -32.64
CA ASP A 117 -16.16 -11.20 -32.28
C ASP A 117 -16.91 -11.92 -31.13
N ALA A 118 -16.14 -12.46 -30.17
CA ALA A 118 -16.61 -13.30 -29.08
C ALA A 118 -16.92 -12.46 -27.83
N THR A 119 -18.08 -11.77 -27.84
CA THR A 119 -18.55 -10.95 -26.70
C THR A 119 -18.60 -11.73 -25.38
N TRP A 120 -18.93 -13.02 -25.43
CA TRP A 120 -18.96 -13.88 -24.23
C TRP A 120 -17.58 -14.02 -23.58
N LEU A 121 -16.49 -13.96 -24.36
CA LEU A 121 -15.13 -14.06 -23.84
C LEU A 121 -14.73 -12.75 -23.13
N ALA A 122 -15.08 -11.60 -23.71
CA ALA A 122 -14.92 -10.31 -23.03
C ALA A 122 -15.75 -10.26 -21.74
N ALA A 123 -16.97 -10.80 -21.75
CA ALA A 123 -17.83 -10.94 -20.57
C ALA A 123 -17.20 -11.82 -19.48
N LEU A 124 -16.58 -12.95 -19.87
CA LEU A 124 -15.85 -13.81 -18.95
C LEU A 124 -14.67 -13.06 -18.30
N VAL A 125 -13.88 -12.32 -19.08
CA VAL A 125 -12.76 -11.53 -18.54
C VAL A 125 -13.27 -10.44 -17.58
N ALA A 126 -14.34 -9.73 -17.96
CA ALA A 126 -14.97 -8.71 -17.11
C ALA A 126 -15.45 -9.30 -15.78
N PHE A 127 -16.10 -10.47 -15.83
CA PHE A 127 -16.56 -11.20 -14.66
C PHE A 127 -15.39 -11.62 -13.76
N LEU A 128 -14.34 -12.21 -14.31
CA LEU A 128 -13.16 -12.62 -13.53
C LEU A 128 -12.45 -11.42 -12.88
N MET A 129 -12.39 -10.27 -13.57
CA MET A 129 -11.85 -9.04 -12.99
C MET A 129 -12.74 -8.47 -11.88
N ALA A 130 -14.06 -8.49 -12.05
CA ALA A 130 -15.01 -8.06 -11.03
C ALA A 130 -14.93 -8.93 -9.77
N VAL A 131 -14.95 -10.27 -9.94
CA VAL A 131 -14.80 -11.24 -8.85
C VAL A 131 -13.44 -11.10 -8.18
N GLY A 132 -12.36 -11.01 -8.95
CA GLY A 132 -11.02 -10.80 -8.40
C GLY A 132 -10.93 -9.52 -7.57
N THR A 133 -11.58 -8.44 -8.02
CA THR A 133 -11.64 -7.17 -7.28
C THR A 133 -12.39 -7.34 -5.96
N ALA A 134 -13.56 -7.98 -5.96
CA ALA A 134 -14.34 -8.26 -4.75
C ALA A 134 -13.56 -9.13 -3.75
N LEU A 135 -12.82 -10.14 -4.25
CA LEU A 135 -12.00 -11.05 -3.45
C LEU A 135 -10.59 -10.50 -3.14
N LYS A 136 -10.26 -9.26 -3.55
CA LYS A 136 -8.96 -8.61 -3.35
C LYS A 136 -7.76 -9.42 -3.89
N ILE A 137 -7.97 -10.15 -4.99
CA ILE A 137 -6.95 -10.95 -5.68
C ILE A 137 -6.86 -10.58 -7.17
N PRO A 138 -5.69 -10.77 -7.82
CA PRO A 138 -5.59 -10.60 -9.27
C PRO A 138 -6.47 -11.63 -9.99
N ALA A 139 -7.21 -11.20 -11.03
CA ALA A 139 -8.17 -12.01 -11.78
C ALA A 139 -7.58 -13.35 -12.26
N PHE A 140 -6.39 -13.30 -12.86
CA PHE A 140 -5.64 -14.44 -13.36
C PHE A 140 -4.44 -14.80 -12.48
N GLY A 141 -4.39 -14.26 -11.24
CA GLY A 141 -3.30 -14.55 -10.30
C GLY A 141 -3.22 -16.01 -9.87
N PHE A 142 -4.26 -16.80 -10.08
CA PHE A 142 -4.24 -18.24 -9.86
C PHE A 142 -3.39 -18.97 -10.90
N ILE A 143 -3.32 -18.49 -12.15
CA ILE A 143 -2.51 -19.10 -13.21
C ILE A 143 -1.02 -18.99 -12.86
N TYR A 144 -0.62 -17.80 -12.37
CA TYR A 144 0.73 -17.60 -11.87
C TYR A 144 1.02 -18.51 -10.67
N ARG A 145 0.15 -18.49 -9.64
CA ARG A 145 0.39 -19.18 -8.36
C ARG A 145 0.33 -20.71 -8.45
N ARG A 146 -0.59 -21.26 -9.26
CA ARG A 146 -0.80 -22.72 -9.39
C ARG A 146 -0.14 -23.34 -10.61
N GLY A 147 0.24 -22.54 -11.61
CA GLY A 147 0.85 -23.01 -12.85
C GLY A 147 2.28 -22.52 -13.03
N LEU A 148 2.45 -21.25 -13.42
CA LEU A 148 3.74 -20.73 -13.90
C LEU A 148 4.85 -20.74 -12.85
N LYS A 149 4.54 -20.38 -11.60
CA LYS A 149 5.50 -20.36 -10.49
C LYS A 149 5.99 -21.76 -10.10
N PRO A 150 5.13 -22.76 -9.80
CA PRO A 150 5.59 -24.11 -9.44
C PRO A 150 6.29 -24.84 -10.61
N LEU A 151 5.92 -24.53 -11.86
CA LEU A 151 6.61 -25.06 -13.04
C LEU A 151 7.98 -24.38 -13.31
N GLY A 152 8.33 -23.31 -12.59
CA GLY A 152 9.58 -22.59 -12.76
C GLY A 152 9.69 -21.74 -14.04
N TRP A 153 8.60 -21.56 -14.79
CA TRP A 153 8.59 -20.80 -16.05
C TRP A 153 8.72 -19.28 -15.83
N VAL A 154 8.24 -18.79 -14.68
CA VAL A 154 8.30 -17.37 -14.33
C VAL A 154 8.88 -17.22 -12.93
N LYS A 155 9.97 -16.45 -12.81
CA LYS A 155 10.60 -16.14 -11.52
C LYS A 155 9.83 -15.03 -10.79
N PRO A 156 9.62 -15.13 -9.46
CA PRO A 156 9.05 -14.05 -8.67
C PRO A 156 9.89 -12.76 -8.76
N ASP A 157 9.23 -11.61 -8.91
CA ASP A 157 9.85 -10.28 -8.90
C ASP A 157 9.20 -9.47 -7.78
N LEU A 158 9.67 -9.67 -6.54
CA LEU A 158 9.16 -9.01 -5.35
C LEU A 158 9.77 -7.62 -5.22
N ARG A 159 8.93 -6.59 -5.22
CA ARG A 159 9.35 -5.19 -5.03
C ARG A 159 8.52 -4.53 -3.94
N LYS A 160 9.11 -3.52 -3.31
CA LYS A 160 8.41 -2.66 -2.33
C LYS A 160 7.38 -1.81 -3.08
N ASP A 161 6.11 -2.18 -2.95
CA ASP A 161 5.00 -1.46 -3.57
C ASP A 161 3.77 -1.51 -2.65
N ASN A 162 2.64 -0.95 -3.06
CA ASN A 162 1.38 -1.06 -2.34
C ASN A 162 0.39 -1.92 -3.16
N PRO A 163 -0.21 -2.99 -2.60
CA PRO A 163 -1.14 -3.83 -3.34
C PRO A 163 -2.51 -3.15 -3.60
N GLU A 164 -2.91 -2.17 -2.80
CA GLU A 164 -4.22 -1.51 -2.89
C GLU A 164 -4.44 -0.73 -4.19
N PRO A 165 -3.49 0.12 -4.66
CA PRO A 165 -3.57 0.76 -5.98
C PRO A 165 -3.75 -0.22 -7.15
N HIS A 166 -3.08 -1.38 -7.12
CA HIS A 166 -3.21 -2.39 -8.16
C HIS A 166 -4.60 -3.05 -8.16
N ARG A 167 -5.18 -3.30 -6.98
CA ARG A 167 -6.55 -3.80 -6.84
C ARG A 167 -7.57 -2.79 -7.33
N PHE A 168 -7.37 -1.51 -7.02
CA PHE A 168 -8.18 -0.41 -7.54
C PHE A 168 -8.12 -0.35 -9.08
N ALA A 169 -6.92 -0.45 -9.66
CA ALA A 169 -6.74 -0.45 -11.11
C ALA A 169 -7.47 -1.61 -11.79
N GLN A 170 -7.44 -2.82 -11.20
CA GLN A 170 -8.23 -3.96 -11.70
C GLN A 170 -9.73 -3.70 -11.64
N GLY A 171 -10.23 -3.12 -10.53
CA GLY A 171 -11.63 -2.76 -10.37
C GLY A 171 -12.10 -1.74 -11.40
N PHE A 172 -11.30 -0.70 -11.64
CA PHE A 172 -11.56 0.29 -12.68
C PHE A 172 -11.64 -0.37 -14.07
N GLY A 173 -10.66 -1.22 -14.41
CA GLY A 173 -10.69 -1.98 -15.65
C GLY A 173 -11.91 -2.89 -15.79
N ALA A 174 -12.36 -3.52 -14.69
CA ALA A 174 -13.55 -4.36 -14.67
C ALA A 174 -14.82 -3.55 -15.01
N VAL A 175 -14.98 -2.36 -14.42
CA VAL A 175 -16.13 -1.47 -14.68
C VAL A 175 -16.17 -1.05 -16.15
N VAL A 176 -15.03 -0.61 -16.71
CA VAL A 176 -14.94 -0.23 -18.13
C VAL A 176 -15.27 -1.41 -19.03
N LEU A 177 -14.75 -2.61 -18.72
CA LEU A 177 -14.98 -3.79 -19.53
C LEU A 177 -16.43 -4.29 -19.46
N VAL A 178 -17.08 -4.23 -18.27
CA VAL A 178 -18.52 -4.48 -18.12
C VAL A 178 -19.33 -3.50 -18.98
N GLY A 179 -18.99 -2.21 -18.95
CA GLY A 179 -19.61 -1.21 -19.82
C GLY A 179 -19.45 -1.54 -21.31
N GLY A 180 -18.26 -2.01 -21.72
CA GLY A 180 -18.00 -2.50 -23.07
C GLY A 180 -18.90 -3.68 -23.46
N VAL A 181 -18.99 -4.69 -22.59
CA VAL A 181 -19.84 -5.87 -22.79
C VAL A 181 -21.33 -5.51 -22.87
N LEU A 182 -21.81 -4.61 -22.01
CA LEU A 182 -23.19 -4.12 -22.07
C LEU A 182 -23.46 -3.38 -23.39
N ALA A 183 -22.52 -2.53 -23.84
CA ALA A 183 -22.64 -1.84 -25.12
C ALA A 183 -22.66 -2.81 -26.31
N LEU A 184 -21.79 -3.83 -26.33
CA LEU A 184 -21.82 -4.90 -27.33
C LEU A 184 -23.17 -5.64 -27.32
N SER A 185 -23.68 -5.95 -26.14
CA SER A 185 -24.96 -6.69 -25.98
C SER A 185 -26.17 -5.85 -26.40
N ALA A 186 -26.07 -4.52 -26.29
CA ALA A 186 -27.11 -3.57 -26.75
C ALA A 186 -26.99 -3.22 -28.25
N GLY A 187 -26.05 -3.83 -28.98
CA GLY A 187 -25.81 -3.55 -30.41
C GLY A 187 -24.98 -2.29 -30.70
N ALA A 188 -24.47 -1.61 -29.68
CA ALA A 188 -23.55 -0.47 -29.82
C ALA A 188 -22.10 -0.96 -30.05
N THR A 189 -21.88 -1.71 -31.14
CA THR A 189 -20.65 -2.46 -31.42
C THR A 189 -19.38 -1.61 -31.38
N ALA A 190 -19.41 -0.44 -32.01
CA ALA A 190 -18.25 0.46 -32.05
C ALA A 190 -17.84 0.95 -30.65
N LEU A 191 -18.82 1.35 -29.83
CA LEU A 191 -18.57 1.78 -28.46
C LEU A 191 -18.07 0.63 -27.60
N GLY A 192 -18.69 -0.54 -27.72
CA GLY A 192 -18.32 -1.74 -26.98
C GLY A 192 -16.86 -2.13 -27.21
N TRP A 193 -16.45 -2.26 -28.48
CA TRP A 193 -15.06 -2.57 -28.81
C TRP A 193 -14.09 -1.44 -28.49
N ALA A 194 -14.49 -0.17 -28.60
CA ALA A 194 -13.66 0.95 -28.17
C ALA A 194 -13.33 0.89 -26.66
N LEU A 195 -14.29 0.52 -25.81
CA LEU A 195 -14.07 0.36 -24.37
C LEU A 195 -13.17 -0.86 -24.07
N VAL A 196 -13.34 -1.97 -24.79
CA VAL A 196 -12.43 -3.13 -24.69
C VAL A 196 -11.00 -2.73 -25.08
N TRP A 197 -10.83 -2.03 -26.19
CA TRP A 197 -9.53 -1.53 -26.65
C TRP A 197 -8.89 -0.54 -25.67
N LEU A 198 -9.67 0.30 -25.01
CA LEU A 198 -9.19 1.16 -23.94
C LEU A 198 -8.56 0.33 -22.80
N VAL A 199 -9.24 -0.74 -22.35
CA VAL A 199 -8.70 -1.63 -21.31
C VAL A 199 -7.42 -2.33 -21.78
N ILE A 200 -7.39 -2.82 -23.03
CA ILE A 200 -6.19 -3.43 -23.63
C ILE A 200 -5.03 -2.42 -23.62
N ALA A 201 -5.26 -1.19 -24.08
CA ALA A 201 -4.24 -0.16 -24.18
C ALA A 201 -3.68 0.22 -22.79
N LEU A 202 -4.54 0.40 -21.79
CA LEU A 202 -4.11 0.71 -20.42
C LEU A 202 -3.35 -0.46 -19.77
N ALA A 203 -3.77 -1.71 -20.02
CA ALA A 203 -3.05 -2.88 -19.56
C ALA A 203 -1.68 -3.02 -20.24
N ALA A 204 -1.61 -2.77 -21.56
CA ALA A 204 -0.37 -2.80 -22.33
C ALA A 204 0.62 -1.72 -21.88
N LEU A 205 0.13 -0.51 -21.58
CA LEU A 205 0.95 0.58 -21.04
C LEU A 205 1.64 0.16 -19.73
N ASN A 206 0.93 -0.57 -18.86
CA ASN A 206 1.52 -1.09 -17.63
C ASN A 206 2.49 -2.24 -17.89
N LEU A 207 2.15 -3.16 -18.80
CA LEU A 207 2.99 -4.32 -19.12
C LEU A 207 4.33 -3.92 -19.74
N PHE A 208 4.31 -3.03 -20.73
CA PHE A 208 5.49 -2.67 -21.54
C PHE A 208 6.21 -1.43 -21.02
N ALA A 209 5.48 -0.36 -20.70
CA ALA A 209 6.09 0.89 -20.21
C ALA A 209 6.27 0.92 -18.68
N GLY A 210 5.65 -0.02 -17.95
CA GLY A 210 5.69 -0.03 -16.49
C GLY A 210 4.83 1.07 -15.86
N PHE A 211 3.88 1.66 -16.59
CA PHE A 211 3.00 2.71 -16.08
C PHE A 211 1.57 2.21 -15.90
N CYS A 212 1.12 2.21 -14.65
CA CYS A 212 -0.24 1.87 -14.23
C CYS A 212 -1.09 3.13 -14.07
N ALA A 213 -1.91 3.47 -15.07
CA ALA A 213 -2.80 4.63 -15.02
C ALA A 213 -3.77 4.60 -13.83
N GLY A 214 -4.37 3.44 -13.54
CA GLY A 214 -5.26 3.29 -12.38
C GLY A 214 -4.55 3.53 -11.04
N CYS A 215 -3.29 3.11 -10.92
CA CYS A 215 -2.48 3.36 -9.74
C CYS A 215 -2.16 4.86 -9.59
N ALA A 216 -1.86 5.55 -10.70
CA ALA A 216 -1.67 6.99 -10.71
C ALA A 216 -2.93 7.74 -10.24
N VAL A 217 -4.11 7.34 -10.72
CA VAL A 217 -5.41 7.88 -10.26
C VAL A 217 -5.61 7.64 -8.77
N TYR A 218 -5.33 6.42 -8.27
CA TYR A 218 -5.41 6.11 -6.84
C TYR A 218 -4.55 7.08 -6.00
N TYR A 219 -3.30 7.29 -6.40
CA TYR A 219 -2.39 8.18 -5.68
C TYR A 219 -2.80 9.64 -5.79
N TRP A 220 -3.39 10.05 -6.91
CA TRP A 220 -3.96 11.39 -7.06
C TRP A 220 -5.15 11.60 -6.12
N LEU A 221 -6.03 10.60 -5.96
CA LEU A 221 -7.14 10.63 -5.01
C LEU A 221 -6.65 10.69 -3.56
N ASN A 222 -5.60 9.94 -3.21
CA ASN A 222 -4.93 10.05 -1.91
C ASN A 222 -4.36 11.47 -1.69
N ARG A 223 -3.81 12.10 -2.73
CA ARG A 223 -3.28 13.47 -2.65
C ARG A 223 -4.39 14.53 -2.44
N LEU A 224 -5.62 14.21 -2.81
CA LEU A 224 -6.81 15.04 -2.58
C LEU A 224 -7.53 14.70 -1.27
N ASP A 225 -6.93 13.88 -0.41
CA ASP A 225 -7.51 13.43 0.86
C ASP A 225 -8.90 12.78 0.72
N VAL A 226 -9.15 12.09 -0.40
CA VAL A 226 -10.40 11.37 -0.61
C VAL A 226 -10.50 10.17 0.34
N PRO A 227 -11.58 10.03 1.13
CA PRO A 227 -11.73 8.92 2.08
C PRO A 227 -11.57 7.55 1.41
N GLY A 228 -10.74 6.69 2.00
CA GLY A 228 -10.46 5.33 1.51
C GLY A 228 -9.21 5.20 0.63
N PHE A 229 -8.61 6.31 0.20
CA PHE A 229 -7.34 6.34 -0.54
C PHE A 229 -6.23 6.81 0.39
N VAL A 230 -5.48 5.87 0.98
CA VAL A 230 -4.55 6.15 2.11
C VAL A 230 -3.09 5.82 1.81
N LYS A 231 -2.80 5.26 0.63
CA LYS A 231 -1.45 4.84 0.25
C LYS A 231 -0.81 5.90 -0.64
N ALA A 232 0.45 6.22 -0.35
CA ALA A 232 1.32 7.05 -1.18
C ALA A 232 2.15 6.18 -2.15
N PRO A 233 2.67 6.74 -3.25
CA PRO A 233 3.61 6.03 -4.12
C PRO A 233 4.89 5.65 -3.36
N PRO A 234 5.58 4.56 -3.73
CA PRO A 234 6.87 4.19 -3.16
C PRO A 234 7.91 5.32 -3.27
N GLU A 235 8.83 5.40 -2.31
CA GLU A 235 9.87 6.44 -2.29
C GLU A 235 10.68 6.45 -3.59
N GLY A 236 10.91 7.64 -4.15
CA GLY A 236 11.68 7.81 -5.39
C GLY A 236 10.97 7.34 -6.66
N THR A 237 9.66 7.03 -6.60
CA THR A 237 8.87 6.62 -7.76
C THR A 237 7.83 7.65 -8.16
N PHE A 238 7.68 7.86 -9.47
CA PHE A 238 6.60 8.70 -10.00
C PHE A 238 5.25 7.97 -9.83
N PRO A 239 4.15 8.66 -9.47
CA PRO A 239 2.84 8.02 -9.30
C PRO A 239 2.43 7.15 -10.49
N GLY A 240 2.20 5.87 -10.23
CA GLY A 240 1.83 4.88 -11.24
C GLY A 240 2.99 4.24 -12.00
N MET A 241 4.23 4.72 -11.85
CA MET A 241 5.41 4.03 -12.38
C MET A 241 5.80 2.86 -11.50
N ARG A 242 6.23 1.76 -12.14
CA ARG A 242 6.79 0.60 -11.45
C ARG A 242 8.04 0.99 -10.65
N PRO A 243 8.13 0.63 -9.35
CA PRO A 243 9.32 0.83 -8.54
C PRO A 243 10.53 0.09 -9.12
N LYS A 244 11.72 0.67 -8.99
CA LYS A 244 12.97 0.08 -9.49
C LYS A 244 13.43 -1.06 -8.59
#